data_AF-A0A351TLI0-F1
#
_entry.id   AF-A0A351TLI0-F1
#
_cell.length_a   1.000
_cell.length_b   1.000
_cell.length_c   1.000
_cell.angle_alpha   90.00
_cell.angle_beta   90.00
_cell.angle_gamma   90.00
#
_symmetry.space_group_name_H-M   'P 1'
#
loop_
_entity.id
_entity.type
_entity.pdbx_description
1 polymer ?
#
loop_
_entity_poly.entity_id
_entity_poly.type
_entity_poly.pdbx_seq_one_letter_code
_entity_poly.pdbx_strand_id
1 'polypeptide(L)'
;CYIPFEWEKDFQPEYLSHIRFFCLVMSERYIENHFQDIKGYASVIENRMEDDCTIEALRQDNAWFLEQCLLHKAEYLLIDEQYAVDIEL
;
A
#
# COMPACT_ATOMS: atom_id res chain seq x y z
N CYS A 1 -4.42 -11.23 4.28
CA CYS A 1 -5.38 -10.40 5.02
C CYS A 1 -5.08 -8.96 4.67
N TYR A 2 -6.04 -8.24 4.08
CA TYR A 2 -5.93 -6.81 3.77
C TYR A 2 -6.90 -6.05 4.68
N ILE A 3 -6.51 -4.86 5.13
CA ILE A 3 -7.38 -3.98 5.92
C ILE A 3 -8.43 -3.40 4.97
N PRO A 4 -9.74 -3.53 5.26
CA PRO A 4 -10.79 -2.92 4.44
C PRO A 4 -10.68 -1.39 4.42
N PHE A 5 -11.07 -0.74 3.32
CA PHE A 5 -11.09 0.72 3.24
C PHE A 5 -12.12 1.39 4.16
N GLU A 6 -13.11 0.64 4.63
CA GLU A 6 -14.11 1.11 5.59
C GLU A 6 -13.83 0.62 7.02
N TRP A 7 -12.58 0.30 7.34
CA TRP A 7 -12.16 -0.26 8.64
C TRP A 7 -12.65 0.54 9.84
N GLU A 8 -12.81 1.86 9.71
CA GLU A 8 -13.30 2.73 10.78
C GLU A 8 -14.67 2.31 11.33
N LYS A 9 -15.52 1.67 10.50
CA LYS A 9 -16.86 1.21 10.89
C LYS A 9 -16.82 0.08 11.93
N ASP A 10 -15.69 -0.62 12.02
CA ASP A 10 -15.51 -1.74 12.94
C ASP A 10 -15.00 -1.30 14.33
N PHE A 11 -14.75 -0.01 14.54
CA PHE A 11 -14.25 0.55 15.80
C PHE A 11 -15.23 1.53 16.45
N GLN A 12 -15.21 1.58 17.79
CA GLN A 12 -15.92 2.62 18.52
C GLN A 12 -15.20 3.97 18.40
N PRO A 13 -15.93 5.10 18.47
CA PRO A 13 -15.36 6.44 18.28
C PRO A 13 -14.14 6.76 19.16
N GLU A 14 -14.11 6.22 20.39
CA GLU A 14 -13.00 6.44 21.32
C GLU A 14 -11.67 5.90 20.77
N TYR A 15 -11.70 4.78 20.04
CA TYR A 15 -10.50 4.17 19.46
C TYR A 15 -10.02 4.86 18.20
N LEU A 16 -10.92 5.47 17.41
CA LEU A 16 -10.56 6.10 16.13
C LEU A 16 -9.49 7.19 16.30
N SER A 17 -9.54 7.93 17.41
CA SER A 17 -8.55 8.97 17.72
C SER A 17 -7.11 8.43 17.89
N HIS A 18 -6.97 7.15 18.23
CA HIS A 18 -5.70 6.47 18.50
C HIS A 18 -5.19 5.66 17.32
N ILE A 19 -5.91 5.63 16.20
CA ILE A 19 -5.53 4.88 15.01
C ILE A 19 -5.18 5.87 13.90
N ARG A 20 -4.08 5.59 13.21
CA ARG A 20 -3.70 6.23 11.96
C ARG A 20 -3.59 5.13 10.92
N PHE A 21 -4.21 5.37 9.77
CA PHE A 21 -4.19 4.47 8.63
C PHE A 21 -3.51 5.22 7.48
N PHE A 22 -2.57 4.56 6.81
CA PHE A 22 -1.98 5.05 5.57
C PHE A 22 -1.82 3.87 4.62
N CYS A 23 -2.39 3.99 3.41
CA CYS A 23 -2.07 3.08 2.33
C CYS A 23 -0.75 3.50 1.68
N LEU A 24 0.19 2.57 1.51
CA LEU A 24 1.41 2.82 0.75
C LEU A 24 1.15 2.46 -0.71
N VAL A 25 1.19 3.45 -1.59
CA VAL A 25 0.94 3.28 -3.03
C VAL A 25 2.20 3.65 -3.79
N MET A 26 2.66 2.77 -4.67
CA MET A 26 3.79 3.04 -5.55
C MET A 26 3.31 3.60 -6.88
N SER A 27 3.94 4.67 -7.38
CA SER A 27 3.65 5.18 -8.72
C SER A 27 4.08 4.17 -9.79
N GLU A 28 3.51 4.27 -11.00
CA GLU A 28 3.94 3.43 -12.12
C GLU A 28 5.43 3.60 -12.41
N ARG A 29 5.94 4.84 -12.35
CA ARG A 29 7.35 5.17 -12.54
C ARG A 29 8.22 4.50 -11.48
N TYR A 30 7.79 4.51 -10.22
CA TYR A 30 8.52 3.84 -9.15
C TYR A 30 8.58 2.33 -9.39
N ILE A 31 7.45 1.71 -9.72
CA ILE A 31 7.37 0.27 -10.01
C ILE A 31 8.27 -0.10 -11.19
N GLU A 32 8.25 0.67 -12.28
CA GLU A 32 9.10 0.43 -13.45
C GLU A 32 10.59 0.47 -13.11
N ASN A 33 11.01 1.42 -12.27
CA ASN A 33 12.40 1.59 -11.89
C ASN A 33 12.88 0.58 -10.83
N HIS A 34 11.97 0.04 -10.01
CA HIS A 34 12.31 -0.77 -8.83
C HIS A 34 11.70 -2.18 -8.83
N PHE A 35 11.13 -2.65 -9.95
CA PHE A 35 10.42 -3.94 -10.00
C PHE A 35 11.24 -5.12 -9.48
N GLN A 36 12.53 -5.20 -9.85
CA GLN A 36 13.41 -6.29 -9.41
C GLN A 36 13.67 -6.25 -7.91
N ASP A 37 13.83 -5.05 -7.34
CA ASP A 37 14.02 -4.88 -5.91
C ASP A 37 12.73 -5.26 -5.16
N ILE A 38 11.57 -4.78 -5.62
CA ILE A 38 10.26 -5.10 -5.03
C ILE A 38 10.05 -6.62 -5.00
N LYS A 39 10.34 -7.31 -6.10
CA LYS A 39 10.22 -8.78 -6.19
C LYS A 39 11.26 -9.49 -5.29
N GLY A 40 12.50 -9.02 -5.29
CA GLY A 40 13.59 -9.61 -4.50
C GLY A 40 13.37 -9.51 -2.99
N TYR A 41 12.67 -8.47 -2.53
CA TYR A 41 12.39 -8.24 -1.12
C TYR A 41 10.99 -8.71 -0.66
N ALA A 42 10.18 -9.32 -1.55
CA ALA A 42 8.79 -9.71 -1.25
C ALA A 42 8.63 -10.69 -0.07
N SER A 43 9.67 -11.50 0.22
CA SER A 43 9.64 -12.56 1.24
C SER A 43 10.68 -12.40 2.35
N VAL A 44 11.16 -11.17 2.59
CA VAL A 44 12.22 -10.90 3.59
C VAL A 44 11.77 -11.19 5.02
N ILE A 45 10.50 -10.90 5.34
CA ILE A 45 9.95 -11.04 6.69
C ILE A 45 9.26 -12.40 6.86
N GLU A 46 8.45 -12.83 5.88
CA GLU A 46 7.71 -14.08 5.91
C GLU A 46 7.70 -14.68 4.49
N ASN A 47 8.05 -15.96 4.36
CA ASN A 47 7.95 -16.66 3.08
C ASN A 47 6.50 -17.06 2.81
N ARG A 48 5.83 -16.20 2.04
CA ARG A 48 4.56 -16.53 1.40
C ARG A 48 4.92 -17.06 0.02
N MET A 49 4.96 -18.39 -0.09
CA MET A 49 5.04 -19.20 -1.32
C MET A 49 5.00 -18.39 -2.62
N GLU A 50 6.05 -18.50 -3.46
CA GLU A 50 6.24 -17.66 -4.67
C GLU A 50 4.96 -17.50 -5.49
N ASP A 51 4.50 -16.26 -5.60
CA ASP A 51 3.49 -15.84 -6.56
C ASP A 51 4.17 -15.43 -7.87
N ASP A 52 3.50 -15.63 -9.00
CA ASP A 52 3.98 -15.23 -10.33
C ASP A 52 3.82 -13.71 -10.48
N CYS A 53 4.58 -12.96 -9.68
CA CYS A 53 4.55 -11.51 -9.66
C CYS A 53 5.14 -10.98 -10.99
N THR A 54 4.24 -10.39 -11.79
CA THR A 54 4.53 -9.68 -13.04
C THR A 54 4.45 -8.17 -12.80
N ILE A 55 5.15 -7.40 -13.63
CA ILE A 55 5.14 -5.94 -13.53
C ILE A 55 3.75 -5.38 -13.86
N GLU A 56 3.03 -6.02 -14.78
CA GLU A 56 1.67 -5.65 -15.15
C GLU A 56 0.69 -5.86 -14.00
N ALA A 57 0.74 -7.02 -13.34
CA ALA A 57 -0.11 -7.30 -12.17
C ALA A 57 0.18 -6.32 -11.04
N LEU A 58 1.46 -6.08 -10.73
CA LEU A 58 1.85 -5.15 -9.67
C LEU A 58 1.37 -3.71 -9.93
N ARG A 59 1.44 -3.24 -11.18
CA ARG A 59 0.91 -1.94 -11.59
C ARG A 59 -0.61 -1.89 -11.47
N GLN A 60 -1.29 -2.93 -11.95
CA GLN A 60 -2.75 -3.02 -11.89
C GLN A 60 -3.24 -2.99 -10.44
N ASP A 61 -2.60 -3.76 -9.56
CA ASP A 61 -2.94 -3.81 -8.14
C ASP A 61 -2.70 -2.44 -7.49
N ASN A 62 -1.54 -1.80 -7.70
CA ASN A 62 -1.27 -0.47 -7.13
C ASN A 62 -2.25 0.59 -7.63
N ALA A 63 -2.59 0.57 -8.93
CA ALA A 63 -3.58 1.48 -9.50
C ALA A 63 -4.96 1.27 -8.87
N TRP A 64 -5.39 0.02 -8.69
CA TRP A 64 -6.64 -0.30 -8.03
C TRP A 64 -6.65 0.20 -6.57
N PHE A 65 -5.57 -0.03 -5.80
CA PHE A 65 -5.46 0.47 -4.43
C PHE A 65 -5.52 2.01 -4.37
N LEU A 66 -4.87 2.71 -5.31
CA LEU A 66 -4.96 4.17 -5.41
C LEU A 66 -6.40 4.63 -5.66
N GLU A 67 -7.10 4.01 -6.60
CA GLU A 67 -8.50 4.32 -6.89
C GLU A 67 -9.38 4.10 -5.66
N GLN A 68 -9.16 3.02 -4.92
CA GLN A 68 -9.92 2.77 -3.69
C GLN A 68 -9.60 3.81 -2.60
N CYS A 69 -8.34 4.23 -2.44
CA CYS A 69 -7.99 5.30 -1.51
C CYS A 69 -8.75 6.59 -1.85
N LEU A 70 -8.77 6.96 -3.13
CA LEU A 70 -9.49 8.15 -3.60
C LEU A 70 -11.01 8.02 -3.40
N LEU A 71 -11.59 6.85 -3.72
CA LEU A 71 -13.03 6.58 -3.58
C LEU A 71 -13.49 6.68 -2.13
N HIS A 72 -12.71 6.10 -1.21
CA HIS A 72 -13.01 6.06 0.22
C HIS A 72 -12.44 7.25 1.00
N LYS A 73 -11.72 8.16 0.33
CA LYS A 73 -10.96 9.27 0.95
C LYS A 73 -10.01 8.78 2.05
N ALA A 74 -9.45 7.59 1.87
CA ALA A 74 -8.49 7.03 2.79
C ALA A 74 -7.13 7.71 2.59
N GLU A 75 -6.43 7.97 3.68
CA GLU A 75 -5.09 8.53 3.65
C GLU A 75 -4.11 7.56 2.97
N TYR A 76 -3.25 8.11 2.11
CA TYR A 76 -2.26 7.33 1.38
C TYR A 76 -0.96 8.11 1.19
N LEU A 77 0.15 7.38 1.16
CA LEU A 77 1.47 7.90 0.79
C LEU A 77 1.80 7.42 -0.62
N LEU A 78 1.94 8.37 -1.55
CA LEU A 78 2.40 8.07 -2.90
C LEU A 78 3.93 8.05 -2.95
N ILE A 79 4.49 6.90 -3.27
CA ILE A 79 5.92 6.65 -3.42
C ILE A 79 6.25 6.78 -4.91
N ASP A 80 6.94 7.86 -5.29
CA ASP A 80 7.20 8.16 -6.69
C ASP A 80 8.67 8.06 -7.11
N GLU A 81 9.60 8.44 -6.22
CA GLU A 81 11.04 8.30 -6.47
C GLU A 81 11.75 7.54 -5.35
N GLN A 82 11.47 7.91 -4.11
CA GLN A 82 12.05 7.30 -2.93
C GLN A 82 11.00 7.21 -1.84
N TYR A 83 11.13 6.18 -1.00
CA TYR A 83 10.30 6.04 0.19
C TYR A 83 10.72 7.07 1.25
N ALA A 84 10.13 8.26 1.17
CA ALA A 84 10.29 9.33 2.16
C ALA A 84 9.01 9.40 2.99
N VAL A 85 9.08 8.93 4.22
CA VAL A 85 7.95 8.97 5.16
C VAL A 85 8.07 10.24 5.99
N ASP A 86 7.24 11.23 5.67
CA ASP A 86 7.01 12.39 6.53
C ASP A 86 5.62 12.24 7.17
N ILE A 87 5.52 11.27 8.08
CA ILE A 87 4.29 10.99 8.84
C ILE A 87 4.59 11.32 10.30
N GLU A 88 3.86 12.30 10.85
CA GLU A 88 3.85 12.55 12.29
C GLU A 88 3.03 11.44 12.98
N LEU A 89 3.70 10.62 13.79
CA LEU A 89 3.13 9.50 14.54
C LEU A 89 2.80 9.87 15.99
#